data_AF-A0A321LY96-F1
#
_entry.id   AF-A0A321LY96-F1
#
_cell.length_a   1.000
_cell.length_b   1.000
_cell.length_c   1.000
_cell.angle_alpha   90.00
_cell.angle_beta   90.00
_cell.angle_gamma   90.00
#
_symmetry.space_group_name_H-M   'P 1'
#
loop_
_entity.id
_entity.type
_entity.pdbx_description
1 polymer ?
#
loop_
_entity_poly.entity_id
_entity_poly.type
_entity_poly.pdbx_seq_one_letter_code
_entity_poly.pdbx_strand_id
1 'polypeptide(L)'
;MLCEKHLEHATSPVGAVEAALAEIVTENFRGAQDEFDITASISDRLEDYRKPENILFFSWSNSPDPQYIPLRPVFERLENSPHRDQLMASLYRWLYGSASKVFDAFGFDEAKNVYTWRKEWYAEARENGEDVDVEGDVEASDPAKVISYIRDSERLALKDAHAIDAIHSIADEKLRSAFANARQMYAATRRIKLPSMSEECRRILDDAAYYMDSYPVPALGISHWRDDPIVAWFDEFCQEQFESGSTCRAPIILCFRPEDTAFFLQIVAALPGLVRTVAGLSEWTRFSLELENASNYGNR
;
A
#
# COMPACT_ATOMS: atom_id res chain seq x y z
N MET A 1 -13.66 22.44 -4.50
CA MET A 1 -14.91 23.19 -4.20
C MET A 1 -15.87 22.88 -5.34
N LEU A 2 -17.14 22.53 -5.08
CA LEU A 2 -18.09 22.19 -6.15
C LEU A 2 -18.30 23.39 -7.09
N CYS A 3 -18.23 23.16 -8.40
CA CYS A 3 -18.42 24.17 -9.44
C CYS A 3 -19.66 23.82 -10.28
N GLU A 4 -20.20 24.79 -11.02
CA GLU A 4 -21.40 24.60 -11.87
C GLU A 4 -21.27 23.41 -12.82
N LYS A 5 -20.08 23.20 -13.40
CA LYS A 5 -19.78 22.04 -14.25
C LYS A 5 -20.02 20.66 -13.59
N HIS A 6 -19.90 20.56 -12.26
CA HIS A 6 -20.16 19.31 -11.52
C HIS A 6 -21.66 19.09 -11.31
N LEU A 7 -22.44 20.17 -11.26
CA LEU A 7 -23.88 20.14 -11.06
C LEU A 7 -24.62 19.95 -12.39
N GLU A 8 -24.06 20.45 -13.50
CA GLU A 8 -24.66 20.39 -14.85
C GLU A 8 -24.72 18.98 -15.44
N HIS A 9 -23.84 18.07 -15.00
CA HIS A 9 -23.74 16.69 -15.53
C HIS A 9 -24.14 15.61 -14.51
N ALA A 10 -24.39 15.98 -13.25
CA ALA A 10 -24.74 15.02 -12.22
C ALA A 10 -26.26 14.80 -12.16
N THR A 11 -26.66 13.53 -12.12
CA THR A 11 -28.07 13.12 -11.95
C THR A 11 -28.50 13.15 -10.47
N SER A 12 -27.58 13.40 -9.54
CA SER A 12 -27.83 13.47 -8.10
C SER A 12 -26.78 14.33 -7.38
N PRO A 13 -27.05 14.83 -6.16
CA PRO A 13 -26.05 15.50 -5.33
C PRO A 13 -24.81 14.65 -5.05
N VAL A 14 -24.97 13.33 -4.90
CA VAL A 14 -23.86 12.39 -4.69
C VAL A 14 -22.97 12.34 -5.94
N GLY A 15 -23.57 12.22 -7.13
CA GLY A 15 -22.82 12.22 -8.39
C GLY A 15 -22.03 13.52 -8.64
N ALA A 16 -22.54 14.66 -8.18
CA ALA A 16 -21.82 15.94 -8.27
C ALA A 16 -20.58 15.94 -7.35
N VAL A 17 -20.70 15.35 -6.16
CA VAL A 17 -19.57 15.21 -5.22
C VAL A 17 -18.55 14.22 -5.74
N GLU A 18 -18.97 13.08 -6.29
CA GLU A 18 -18.06 12.11 -6.93
C GLU A 18 -17.28 12.75 -8.08
N ALA A 19 -17.93 13.52 -8.95
CA ALA A 19 -17.26 14.24 -10.03
C ALA A 19 -16.21 15.24 -9.49
N ALA A 20 -16.51 15.94 -8.41
CA ALA A 20 -15.56 16.86 -7.78
C ALA A 20 -14.38 16.14 -7.10
N LEU A 21 -14.63 14.96 -6.51
CA LEU A 21 -13.55 14.12 -5.96
C LEU A 21 -12.64 13.61 -7.05
N ALA A 22 -13.22 13.10 -8.15
CA ALA A 22 -12.46 12.64 -9.31
C ALA A 22 -11.59 13.78 -9.89
N GLU A 23 -12.13 14.99 -10.02
CA GLU A 23 -11.34 16.16 -10.43
C GLU A 23 -10.17 16.43 -9.47
N ILE A 24 -10.41 16.43 -8.15
CA ILE A 24 -9.34 16.63 -7.16
C ILE A 24 -8.24 15.57 -7.32
N VAL A 25 -8.62 14.32 -7.53
CA VAL A 25 -7.68 13.23 -7.77
C VAL A 25 -6.87 13.50 -9.04
N THR A 26 -7.53 13.72 -10.17
CA THR A 26 -6.89 14.00 -11.46
C THR A 26 -5.95 15.20 -11.42
N GLU A 27 -6.38 16.33 -10.84
CA GLU A 27 -5.57 17.55 -10.73
C GLU A 27 -4.31 17.35 -9.88
N ASN A 28 -4.38 16.51 -8.84
CA ASN A 28 -3.24 16.27 -7.96
C ASN A 28 -2.22 15.28 -8.53
N PHE A 29 -2.60 14.43 -9.48
CA PHE A 29 -1.65 13.64 -10.25
C PHE A 29 -0.81 14.49 -11.21
N ARG A 30 -1.29 15.66 -11.67
CA ARG A 30 -0.54 16.61 -12.53
C ARG A 30 0.11 15.98 -13.77
N GLY A 31 -0.49 14.92 -14.32
CA GLY A 31 0.05 14.18 -15.46
C GLY A 31 1.05 13.06 -15.10
N ALA A 32 1.31 12.80 -13.82
CA ALA A 32 1.94 11.57 -13.39
C ALA A 32 1.01 10.38 -13.70
N GLN A 33 1.58 9.31 -14.23
CA GLN A 33 0.84 8.07 -14.45
C GLN A 33 0.61 7.36 -13.11
N ASP A 34 -0.62 6.92 -12.91
CA ASP A 34 -1.06 6.15 -11.75
C ASP A 34 -0.94 4.66 -12.05
N GLU A 35 0.06 4.00 -11.47
CA GLU A 35 0.26 2.54 -11.63
C GLU A 35 -0.74 1.73 -10.81
N PHE A 36 -1.47 2.36 -9.87
CA PHE A 36 -2.36 1.66 -8.94
C PHE A 36 -3.85 1.85 -9.28
N ASP A 37 -4.17 2.70 -10.26
CA ASP A 37 -5.53 3.03 -10.72
C ASP A 37 -6.46 3.40 -9.56
N ILE A 38 -6.13 4.51 -8.88
CA ILE A 38 -6.81 4.94 -7.68
C ILE A 38 -8.13 5.64 -7.98
N THR A 39 -9.16 5.20 -7.29
CA THR A 39 -10.49 5.80 -7.33
C THR A 39 -10.94 6.22 -5.94
N ALA A 40 -11.62 7.36 -5.90
CA ALA A 40 -12.26 7.87 -4.69
C ALA A 40 -13.77 7.99 -4.95
N SER A 41 -14.58 7.39 -4.09
CA SER A 41 -16.04 7.37 -4.24
C SER A 41 -16.74 7.73 -2.94
N ILE A 42 -17.99 8.22 -3.07
CA ILE A 42 -18.89 8.39 -1.94
C ILE A 42 -20.17 7.66 -2.25
N SER A 43 -20.55 6.76 -1.34
CA SER A 43 -21.74 5.95 -1.47
C SER A 43 -22.52 5.97 -0.18
N ASP A 44 -23.84 5.85 -0.26
CA ASP A 44 -24.69 5.68 0.92
C ASP A 44 -24.81 4.19 1.31
N ARG A 45 -24.13 3.27 0.60
CA ARG A 45 -24.09 1.81 0.79
C ARG A 45 -22.67 1.26 0.67
N LEU A 46 -22.42 0.13 1.34
CA LEU A 46 -21.28 -0.76 1.10
C LEU A 46 -21.82 -2.11 0.64
N GLU A 47 -21.62 -2.45 -0.64
CA GLU A 47 -21.98 -3.77 -1.21
C GLU A 47 -23.38 -4.30 -0.77
N ASP A 48 -23.44 -5.57 -0.32
CA ASP A 48 -24.62 -6.32 0.11
C ASP A 48 -25.09 -5.98 1.55
N TYR A 49 -24.38 -5.08 2.25
CA TYR A 49 -24.72 -4.70 3.62
C TYR A 49 -26.00 -3.85 3.67
N ARG A 50 -27.05 -4.39 4.31
CA ARG A 50 -28.31 -3.67 4.54
C ARG A 50 -28.14 -2.58 5.61
N LYS A 51 -28.35 -1.33 5.17
CA LYS A 51 -28.06 -0.07 5.86
C LYS A 51 -28.78 0.19 7.20
N PRO A 52 -28.11 0.92 8.10
CA PRO A 52 -28.72 1.95 8.97
C PRO A 52 -29.09 3.23 8.19
N GLU A 53 -30.18 3.91 8.55
CA GLU A 53 -30.59 5.17 7.91
C GLU A 53 -29.57 6.31 8.17
N ASN A 54 -29.39 7.20 7.18
CA ASN A 54 -28.65 8.48 7.29
C ASN A 54 -27.12 8.41 7.51
N ILE A 55 -26.41 7.60 6.72
CA ILE A 55 -24.93 7.55 6.71
C ILE A 55 -24.38 7.58 5.27
N LEU A 56 -23.14 8.05 5.14
CA LEU A 56 -22.34 8.01 3.92
C LEU A 56 -21.01 7.31 4.18
N PHE A 57 -20.52 6.65 3.15
CA PHE A 57 -19.23 5.99 3.10
C PHE A 57 -18.38 6.67 2.05
N PHE A 58 -17.21 7.14 2.45
CA PHE A 58 -16.13 7.48 1.55
C PHE A 58 -15.24 6.24 1.38
N SER A 59 -14.97 5.86 0.14
CA SER A 59 -14.06 4.76 -0.17
C SER A 59 -12.91 5.27 -1.04
N TRP A 60 -11.71 4.81 -0.73
CA TRP A 60 -10.51 5.00 -1.52
C TRP A 60 -10.00 3.62 -1.91
N SER A 61 -10.00 3.37 -3.22
CA SER A 61 -9.77 2.05 -3.82
C SER A 61 -8.64 2.10 -4.84
N ASN A 62 -7.97 0.96 -5.04
CA ASN A 62 -7.01 0.71 -6.10
C ASN A 62 -7.50 -0.43 -7.02
N SER A 63 -6.88 -0.56 -8.20
CA SER A 63 -7.04 -1.74 -9.04
C SER A 63 -6.62 -3.01 -8.29
N PRO A 64 -7.27 -4.15 -8.55
CA PRO A 64 -6.86 -5.43 -7.99
C PRO A 64 -5.47 -5.89 -8.43
N ASP A 65 -4.89 -5.31 -9.50
CA ASP A 65 -3.57 -5.72 -10.00
C ASP A 65 -2.44 -5.19 -9.10
N PRO A 66 -1.80 -6.04 -8.29
CA PRO A 66 -0.74 -5.62 -7.39
C PRO A 66 0.47 -5.08 -8.15
N GLN A 67 1.10 -4.04 -7.59
CA GLN A 67 2.38 -3.54 -8.06
C GLN A 67 3.52 -4.10 -7.21
N TYR A 68 4.74 -4.04 -7.74
CA TYR A 68 5.90 -4.61 -7.08
C TYR A 68 7.15 -3.74 -7.25
N ILE A 69 7.91 -3.55 -6.15
CA ILE A 69 9.19 -2.83 -6.16
C ILE A 69 10.32 -3.79 -5.74
N PRO A 70 11.14 -4.29 -6.69
CA PRO A 70 12.35 -5.03 -6.37
C PRO A 70 13.48 -4.09 -5.93
N LEU A 71 14.09 -4.39 -4.78
CA LEU A 71 15.15 -3.56 -4.21
C LEU A 71 16.57 -4.03 -4.56
N ARG A 72 16.75 -5.23 -5.12
CA ARG A 72 18.07 -5.74 -5.55
C ARG A 72 18.78 -4.86 -6.58
N PRO A 73 18.14 -4.33 -7.64
CA PRO A 73 18.82 -3.46 -8.60
C PRO A 73 19.36 -2.19 -7.95
N VAL A 74 18.63 -1.66 -6.95
CA VAL A 74 19.07 -0.52 -6.15
C VAL A 74 20.27 -0.91 -5.26
N PHE A 75 20.18 -2.07 -4.60
CA PHE A 75 21.25 -2.59 -3.75
C PHE A 75 22.57 -2.75 -4.51
N GLU A 76 22.52 -3.31 -5.72
CA GLU A 76 23.69 -3.53 -6.58
C GLU A 76 24.34 -2.20 -7.02
N ARG A 77 23.54 -1.17 -7.32
CA ARG A 77 24.07 0.17 -7.65
C ARG A 77 24.72 0.90 -6.48
N LEU A 78 24.49 0.44 -5.25
CA LEU A 78 25.09 0.97 -4.03
C LEU A 78 26.34 0.19 -3.60
N GLU A 79 26.90 -0.72 -4.40
CA GLU A 79 28.00 -1.63 -4.03
C GLU A 79 29.18 -0.95 -3.33
N ASN A 80 29.53 0.27 -3.76
CA ASN A 80 30.66 1.02 -3.20
C ASN A 80 30.28 2.02 -2.10
N SER A 81 29.01 2.06 -1.68
CA SER A 81 28.55 2.98 -0.63
C SER A 81 28.88 2.42 0.76
N PRO A 82 29.58 3.17 1.63
CA PRO A 82 29.85 2.74 3.01
C PRO A 82 28.57 2.64 3.85
N HIS A 83 27.47 3.26 3.39
CA HIS A 83 26.17 3.26 4.06
C HIS A 83 25.14 2.38 3.36
N ARG A 84 25.55 1.48 2.43
CA ARG A 84 24.64 0.70 1.58
C ARG A 84 23.48 0.07 2.37
N ASP A 85 23.77 -0.73 3.38
CA ASP A 85 22.73 -1.46 4.11
C ASP A 85 21.80 -0.51 4.89
N GLN A 86 22.34 0.57 5.44
CA GLN A 86 21.56 1.59 6.15
C GLN A 86 20.68 2.39 5.21
N LEU A 87 21.18 2.73 4.01
CA LEU A 87 20.42 3.38 2.95
C LEU A 87 19.28 2.47 2.50
N MET A 88 19.54 1.19 2.26
CA MET A 88 18.54 0.22 1.82
C MET A 88 17.48 -0.05 2.88
N ALA A 89 17.87 -0.20 4.15
CA ALA A 89 16.94 -0.29 5.27
C ALA A 89 16.05 0.97 5.38
N SER A 90 16.63 2.15 5.20
CA SER A 90 15.89 3.42 5.24
C SER A 90 14.92 3.53 4.08
N LEU A 91 15.36 3.19 2.86
CA LEU A 91 14.52 3.21 1.66
C LEU A 91 13.32 2.26 1.83
N TYR A 92 13.57 1.03 2.27
CA TYR A 92 12.52 0.06 2.56
C TYR A 92 11.46 0.64 3.49
N ARG A 93 11.87 1.20 4.64
CA ARG A 93 10.94 1.81 5.61
C ARG A 93 10.19 3.02 5.04
N TRP A 94 10.84 3.85 4.23
CA TRP A 94 10.21 5.02 3.62
C TRP A 94 9.15 4.63 2.60
N LEU A 95 9.45 3.66 1.73
CA LEU A 95 8.50 3.16 0.74
C LEU A 95 7.35 2.42 1.42
N TYR A 96 7.65 1.45 2.27
CA TYR A 96 6.65 0.67 2.98
C TYR A 96 5.76 1.56 3.85
N GLY A 97 6.35 2.42 4.69
CA GLY A 97 5.57 3.33 5.54
C GLY A 97 4.80 4.42 4.78
N SER A 98 5.17 4.72 3.53
CA SER A 98 4.36 5.57 2.66
C SER A 98 3.20 4.79 2.03
N ALA A 99 3.46 3.55 1.59
CA ALA A 99 2.47 2.66 1.01
C ALA A 99 1.36 2.29 2.02
N SER A 100 1.71 1.90 3.24
CA SER A 100 0.75 1.58 4.32
C SER A 100 -0.13 2.79 4.71
N LYS A 101 0.17 3.99 4.22
CA LYS A 101 -0.66 5.18 4.45
C LYS A 101 -1.80 5.33 3.44
N VAL A 102 -1.67 4.71 2.27
CA VAL A 102 -2.58 4.87 1.13
C VAL A 102 -3.19 3.54 0.66
N PHE A 103 -2.55 2.40 0.94
CA PHE A 103 -2.95 1.06 0.54
C PHE A 103 -2.77 0.07 1.68
N ASP A 104 -3.28 -1.15 1.47
CA ASP A 104 -2.75 -2.33 2.13
C ASP A 104 -1.43 -2.71 1.44
N ALA A 105 -0.32 -2.65 2.18
CA ALA A 105 1.02 -2.87 1.64
C ALA A 105 1.58 -4.17 2.22
N PHE A 106 2.20 -4.97 1.38
CA PHE A 106 2.73 -6.27 1.79
C PHE A 106 4.25 -6.23 1.87
N GLY A 107 4.77 -6.43 3.08
CA GLY A 107 6.18 -6.40 3.39
C GLY A 107 6.60 -7.55 4.29
N PHE A 108 7.70 -7.33 5.02
CA PHE A 108 8.32 -8.33 5.87
C PHE A 108 7.43 -8.71 7.06
N ASP A 109 6.78 -7.73 7.67
CA ASP A 109 5.94 -7.97 8.84
C ASP A 109 4.69 -8.78 8.47
N GLU A 110 4.06 -8.48 7.32
CA GLU A 110 2.94 -9.28 6.78
C GLU A 110 3.38 -10.71 6.46
N ALA A 111 4.47 -10.88 5.70
CA ALA A 111 5.01 -12.19 5.36
C ALA A 111 5.33 -13.03 6.61
N LYS A 112 5.90 -12.40 7.64
CA LYS A 112 6.22 -13.06 8.91
C LYS A 112 4.98 -13.48 9.69
N ASN A 113 3.94 -12.63 9.71
CA ASN A 113 2.69 -12.94 10.38
C ASN A 113 1.97 -14.10 9.68
N VAL A 114 1.87 -14.06 8.35
CA VAL A 114 1.28 -15.13 7.53
C VAL A 114 2.02 -16.45 7.73
N TYR A 115 3.35 -16.43 7.67
CA TYR A 115 4.18 -17.61 7.94
C TYR A 115 3.89 -18.22 9.32
N THR A 116 3.79 -17.38 10.35
CA THR A 116 3.54 -17.83 11.73
C THR A 116 2.16 -18.46 11.85
N TRP A 117 1.13 -17.77 11.34
CA TRP A 117 -0.25 -18.26 11.37
C TRP A 117 -0.41 -19.60 10.64
N ARG A 118 0.17 -19.72 9.43
CA ARG A 118 0.12 -20.99 8.68
C ARG A 118 0.85 -22.11 9.39
N LYS A 119 2.02 -21.82 9.97
CA LYS A 119 2.77 -22.82 10.76
C LYS A 119 1.97 -23.34 11.96
N GLU A 120 1.25 -22.46 12.65
CA GLU A 120 0.36 -22.83 13.75
C GLU A 120 -0.81 -23.69 13.25
N TRP A 121 -1.48 -23.27 12.17
CA TRP A 121 -2.57 -24.03 11.56
C TRP A 121 -2.15 -25.44 11.13
N TYR A 122 -0.98 -25.58 10.51
CA TYR A 122 -0.44 -26.89 10.14
C TYR A 122 -0.11 -27.76 11.35
N ALA A 123 0.37 -27.18 12.44
CA ALA A 123 0.62 -27.92 13.67
C ALA A 123 -0.69 -28.48 14.24
N GLU A 124 -1.75 -27.67 14.28
CA GLU A 124 -3.09 -28.08 14.71
C GLU A 124 -3.69 -29.18 13.80
N ALA A 125 -3.60 -29.02 12.47
CA ALA A 125 -4.08 -30.01 11.51
C ALA A 125 -3.38 -31.38 11.69
N ARG A 126 -2.06 -31.37 11.92
CA ARG A 126 -1.29 -32.59 12.25
C ARG A 126 -1.72 -33.22 13.56
N GLU A 127 -1.94 -32.43 14.60
CA GLU A 127 -2.47 -32.93 15.88
C GLU A 127 -3.86 -33.57 15.72
N ASN A 128 -4.66 -33.07 14.78
CA ASN A 128 -5.97 -33.61 14.42
C ASN A 128 -5.91 -34.83 13.47
N GLY A 129 -4.72 -35.26 13.05
CA GLY A 129 -4.51 -36.44 12.20
C GLY A 129 -4.75 -36.19 10.71
N GLU A 130 -4.72 -34.93 10.27
CA GLU A 130 -4.77 -34.56 8.85
C GLU A 130 -3.40 -34.75 8.18
N ASP A 131 -3.40 -35.21 6.93
CA ASP A 131 -2.20 -35.38 6.11
C ASP A 131 -1.92 -34.08 5.34
N VAL A 132 -1.08 -33.23 5.93
CA VAL A 132 -0.67 -31.94 5.35
C VAL A 132 0.81 -32.01 4.98
N ASP A 133 1.11 -31.75 3.71
CA ASP A 133 2.49 -31.64 3.19
C ASP A 133 3.03 -30.23 3.50
N VAL A 134 3.90 -30.13 4.50
CA VAL A 134 4.36 -28.84 5.09
C VAL A 134 5.81 -28.53 4.74
N GLU A 135 6.63 -29.54 4.46
CA GLU A 135 8.09 -29.38 4.52
C GLU A 135 8.69 -28.68 3.30
N GLY A 136 8.09 -28.82 2.12
CA GLY A 136 8.61 -28.21 0.89
C GLY A 136 8.36 -26.70 0.80
N ASP A 137 7.08 -26.31 0.86
CA ASP A 137 6.66 -24.96 0.47
C ASP A 137 6.77 -23.94 1.63
N VAL A 138 6.54 -24.37 2.88
CA VAL A 138 6.64 -23.47 4.05
C VAL A 138 8.10 -23.18 4.40
N GLU A 139 9.01 -24.15 4.32
CA GLU A 139 10.43 -23.90 4.59
C GLU A 139 11.08 -23.03 3.51
N ALA A 140 10.65 -23.14 2.24
CA ALA A 140 11.13 -22.28 1.16
C ALA A 140 10.80 -20.79 1.44
N SER A 141 9.65 -20.53 2.06
CA SER A 141 9.10 -19.20 2.36
C SER A 141 9.36 -18.72 3.80
N ASP A 142 10.40 -19.23 4.46
CA ASP A 142 10.79 -18.82 5.82
C ASP A 142 11.28 -17.35 5.87
N PRO A 143 10.62 -16.44 6.62
CA PRO A 143 11.03 -15.05 6.78
C PRO A 143 12.47 -14.86 7.29
N ALA A 144 13.07 -15.85 7.94
CA ALA A 144 14.48 -15.78 8.35
C ALA A 144 15.45 -15.69 7.16
N LYS A 145 15.03 -16.16 5.96
CA LYS A 145 15.79 -16.12 4.70
C LYS A 145 15.71 -14.76 3.99
N VAL A 146 14.81 -13.86 4.42
CA VAL A 146 14.72 -12.49 3.91
C VAL A 146 16.03 -11.74 4.15
N ILE A 147 16.42 -10.90 3.20
CA ILE A 147 17.69 -10.19 3.28
C ILE A 147 17.79 -9.29 4.53
N SER A 148 18.98 -9.23 5.11
CA SER A 148 19.22 -8.60 6.41
C SER A 148 18.79 -7.14 6.49
N TYR A 149 18.98 -6.33 5.45
CA TYR A 149 18.61 -4.93 5.49
C TYR A 149 17.09 -4.70 5.55
N ILE A 150 16.28 -5.65 5.06
CA ILE A 150 14.81 -5.61 5.16
C ILE A 150 14.40 -6.13 6.52
N ARG A 151 14.84 -7.35 6.87
CA ARG A 151 14.54 -8.02 8.14
C ARG A 151 14.90 -7.18 9.36
N ASP A 152 16.06 -6.53 9.32
CA ASP A 152 16.58 -5.72 10.43
C ASP A 152 16.39 -4.21 10.17
N SER A 153 15.50 -3.84 9.23
CA SER A 153 15.35 -2.46 8.76
C SER A 153 15.03 -1.49 9.88
N GLU A 154 14.31 -1.93 10.91
CA GLU A 154 13.97 -1.10 12.05
C GLU A 154 15.18 -0.57 12.81
N ARG A 155 16.18 -1.43 12.95
CA ARG A 155 17.44 -1.17 13.66
C ARG A 155 18.44 -0.42 12.80
N LEU A 156 18.46 -0.72 11.50
CA LEU A 156 19.47 -0.22 10.57
C LEU A 156 19.11 1.14 9.94
N ALA A 157 17.82 1.49 9.90
CA ALA A 157 17.36 2.73 9.27
C ALA A 157 18.01 3.97 9.89
N LEU A 158 18.39 4.90 9.01
CA LEU A 158 19.04 6.15 9.37
C LEU A 158 18.04 7.10 10.01
N LYS A 159 18.49 7.80 11.06
CA LYS A 159 17.77 8.95 11.59
C LYS A 159 17.84 10.13 10.61
N ASP A 160 16.85 11.01 10.65
CA ASP A 160 16.65 12.06 9.63
C ASP A 160 17.88 12.90 9.28
N ALA A 161 18.72 13.28 10.27
CA ALA A 161 19.92 14.06 10.03
C ALA A 161 20.99 13.25 9.27
N HIS A 162 21.25 12.02 9.71
CA HIS A 162 22.23 11.12 9.07
C HIS A 162 21.75 10.61 7.71
N ALA A 163 20.43 10.53 7.50
CA ALA A 163 19.85 10.15 6.22
C ALA A 163 20.25 11.13 5.10
N ILE A 164 20.25 12.44 5.37
CA ILE A 164 20.61 13.45 4.38
C ILE A 164 22.07 13.27 3.92
N ASP A 165 23.00 13.15 4.86
CA ASP A 165 24.42 12.99 4.56
C ASP A 165 24.69 11.69 3.79
N ALA A 166 24.06 10.59 4.21
CA ALA A 166 24.17 9.31 3.52
C ALA A 166 23.61 9.38 2.09
N ILE A 167 22.48 10.06 1.87
CA ILE A 167 21.94 10.26 0.51
C ILE A 167 22.92 11.08 -0.34
N HIS A 168 23.51 12.14 0.20
CA HIS A 168 24.51 12.94 -0.53
C HIS A 168 25.76 12.15 -0.94
N SER A 169 26.08 11.06 -0.22
CA SER A 169 27.18 10.17 -0.56
C SER A 169 26.91 9.25 -1.77
N ILE A 170 25.66 9.15 -2.24
CA ILE A 170 25.30 8.34 -3.42
C ILE A 170 25.87 9.00 -4.68
N ALA A 171 26.71 8.27 -5.41
CA ALA A 171 27.39 8.76 -6.61
C ALA A 171 26.45 8.88 -7.83
N ASP A 172 25.53 7.93 -8.02
CA ASP A 172 24.52 7.97 -9.08
C ASP A 172 23.49 9.09 -8.78
N GLU A 173 23.47 10.12 -9.61
CA GLU A 173 22.62 11.29 -9.42
C GLU A 173 21.13 10.97 -9.49
N LYS A 174 20.72 10.08 -10.41
CA LYS A 174 19.32 9.64 -10.52
C LYS A 174 18.93 8.91 -9.25
N LEU A 175 19.77 7.98 -8.80
CA LEU A 175 19.50 7.20 -7.59
C LEU A 175 19.46 8.09 -6.35
N ARG A 176 20.41 9.01 -6.22
CA ARG A 176 20.43 10.01 -5.14
C ARG A 176 19.14 10.82 -5.10
N SER A 177 18.65 11.29 -6.26
CA SER A 177 17.39 12.03 -6.36
C SER A 177 16.20 11.15 -5.95
N ALA A 178 16.15 9.89 -6.39
CA ALA A 178 15.09 8.97 -6.01
C ALA A 178 15.04 8.76 -4.49
N PHE A 179 16.19 8.53 -3.84
CA PHE A 179 16.28 8.42 -2.38
C PHE A 179 15.82 9.68 -1.65
N ALA A 180 16.21 10.87 -2.13
CA ALA A 180 15.76 12.14 -1.57
C ALA A 180 14.23 12.29 -1.67
N ASN A 181 13.66 11.92 -2.82
CA ASN A 181 12.22 11.93 -3.05
C ASN A 181 11.47 10.93 -2.16
N ALA A 182 11.96 9.70 -2.00
CA ALA A 182 11.38 8.70 -1.09
C ALA A 182 11.31 9.22 0.35
N ARG A 183 12.42 9.80 0.83
CA ARG A 183 12.49 10.40 2.17
C ARG A 183 11.50 11.56 2.31
N GLN A 184 11.43 12.46 1.33
CA GLN A 184 10.53 13.60 1.36
C GLN A 184 9.06 13.16 1.32
N MET A 185 8.74 12.18 0.47
CA MET A 185 7.42 11.55 0.38
C MET A 185 7.03 10.99 1.75
N TYR A 186 7.87 10.13 2.35
CA TYR A 186 7.61 9.56 3.68
C TYR A 186 7.42 10.64 4.76
N ALA A 187 8.23 11.69 4.76
CA ALA A 187 8.04 12.79 5.70
C ALA A 187 6.71 13.54 5.49
N ALA A 188 6.24 13.65 4.24
CA ALA A 188 4.97 14.26 3.90
C ALA A 188 3.77 13.35 4.26
N THR A 189 3.88 12.03 4.10
CA THR A 189 2.80 11.08 4.43
C THR A 189 2.41 11.14 5.90
N ARG A 190 3.39 11.36 6.79
CA ARG A 190 3.19 11.55 8.24
C ARG A 190 2.31 12.75 8.60
N ARG A 191 2.11 13.69 7.67
CA ARG A 191 1.24 14.86 7.85
C ARG A 191 -0.19 14.62 7.39
N ILE A 192 -0.45 13.52 6.69
CA ILE A 192 -1.79 13.14 6.23
C ILE A 192 -2.61 12.68 7.44
N LYS A 193 -3.66 13.43 7.74
CA LYS A 193 -4.60 13.13 8.83
C LYS A 193 -5.96 12.81 8.23
N LEU A 194 -6.37 11.56 8.37
CA LEU A 194 -7.75 11.16 8.12
C LEU A 194 -8.58 11.45 9.37
N PRO A 195 -9.86 11.82 9.21
CA PRO A 195 -10.72 12.06 10.35
C PRO A 195 -10.96 10.77 11.14
N SER A 196 -11.12 10.91 12.45
CA SER A 196 -11.47 9.79 13.33
C SER A 196 -12.98 9.57 13.32
N MET A 197 -13.42 8.38 12.92
CA MET A 197 -14.83 8.00 12.94
C MET A 197 -15.39 7.99 14.35
N SER A 198 -16.68 8.34 14.47
CA SER A 198 -17.47 8.15 15.69
C SER A 198 -17.56 6.66 16.03
N GLU A 199 -17.85 6.34 17.29
CA GLU A 199 -18.01 4.95 17.74
C GLU A 199 -19.14 4.23 16.99
N GLU A 200 -20.23 4.93 16.72
CA GLU A 200 -21.35 4.41 15.93
C GLU A 200 -20.91 4.05 14.50
N CYS A 201 -20.21 4.96 13.81
CA CYS A 201 -19.74 4.72 12.45
C CYS A 201 -18.70 3.60 12.38
N ARG A 202 -17.86 3.42 13.43
CA ARG A 202 -16.95 2.28 13.53
C ARG A 202 -17.71 0.98 13.66
N ARG A 203 -18.66 0.89 14.59
CA ARG A 203 -19.49 -0.31 14.77
C ARG A 203 -20.22 -0.69 13.47
N ILE A 204 -20.76 0.29 12.75
CA ILE A 204 -21.41 0.04 11.46
C ILE A 204 -20.43 -0.54 10.43
N LEU A 205 -19.20 -0.04 10.38
CA LEU A 205 -18.18 -0.59 9.48
C LEU A 205 -17.70 -1.98 9.91
N ASP A 206 -17.58 -2.25 11.20
CA ASP A 206 -17.20 -3.57 11.72
C ASP A 206 -18.30 -4.59 11.41
N ASP A 207 -19.58 -4.21 11.62
CA ASP A 207 -20.73 -5.01 11.23
C ASP A 207 -20.79 -5.23 9.72
N ALA A 208 -20.48 -4.22 8.91
CA ALA A 208 -20.43 -4.35 7.45
C ALA A 208 -19.27 -5.25 7.01
N ALA A 209 -18.10 -5.13 7.63
CA ALA A 209 -16.92 -5.93 7.34
C ALA A 209 -17.15 -7.44 7.56
N TYR A 210 -18.04 -7.82 8.47
CA TYR A 210 -18.46 -9.22 8.64
C TYR A 210 -19.14 -9.80 7.38
N TYR A 211 -19.79 -8.96 6.58
CA TYR A 211 -20.49 -9.38 5.36
C TYR A 211 -19.69 -9.09 4.07
N MET A 212 -18.66 -8.26 4.16
CA MET A 212 -17.69 -8.05 3.10
C MET A 212 -16.70 -9.21 3.17
N ASP A 213 -16.95 -10.28 2.42
CA ASP A 213 -16.18 -11.54 2.45
C ASP A 213 -14.79 -11.40 1.80
N SER A 214 -14.15 -10.23 1.94
CA SER A 214 -12.88 -9.89 1.31
C SER A 214 -11.99 -9.00 2.18
N TYR A 215 -10.73 -9.39 2.26
CA TYR A 215 -9.66 -8.50 2.72
C TYR A 215 -9.29 -7.55 1.57
N PRO A 216 -8.73 -6.37 1.88
CA PRO A 216 -8.07 -5.59 0.83
C PRO A 216 -7.00 -6.45 0.16
N VAL A 217 -6.97 -6.43 -1.17
CA VAL A 217 -5.84 -6.98 -1.92
C VAL A 217 -4.68 -6.01 -1.76
N PRO A 218 -3.51 -6.47 -1.30
CA PRO A 218 -2.39 -5.58 -1.12
C PRO A 218 -1.96 -4.99 -2.47
N ALA A 219 -1.91 -3.66 -2.53
CA ALA A 219 -1.66 -2.94 -3.77
C ALA A 219 -0.17 -2.91 -4.15
N LEU A 220 0.71 -3.11 -3.17
CA LEU A 220 2.15 -3.00 -3.33
C LEU A 220 2.91 -4.04 -2.51
N GLY A 221 3.71 -4.85 -3.19
CA GLY A 221 4.76 -5.68 -2.60
C GLY A 221 6.13 -4.99 -2.66
N ILE A 222 6.89 -5.02 -1.57
CA ILE A 222 8.26 -4.49 -1.52
C ILE A 222 9.20 -5.55 -0.97
N SER A 223 10.14 -6.02 -1.78
CA SER A 223 11.10 -7.05 -1.37
C SER A 223 12.49 -6.86 -1.96
N HIS A 224 13.44 -7.73 -1.59
CA HIS A 224 14.75 -7.74 -2.25
C HIS A 224 14.64 -8.16 -3.71
N TRP A 225 14.06 -9.34 -3.99
CA TRP A 225 14.01 -9.94 -5.31
C TRP A 225 12.97 -11.07 -5.37
N ARG A 226 12.80 -11.70 -6.54
CA ARG A 226 11.76 -12.74 -6.78
C ARG A 226 11.90 -14.00 -5.94
N ASP A 227 13.09 -14.28 -5.43
CA ASP A 227 13.40 -15.41 -4.55
C ASP A 227 13.24 -15.05 -3.05
N ASP A 228 12.81 -13.83 -2.73
CA ASP A 228 12.56 -13.39 -1.37
C ASP A 228 11.24 -14.01 -0.84
N PRO A 229 11.20 -14.56 0.38
CA PRO A 229 9.99 -15.06 1.01
C PRO A 229 8.79 -14.10 0.99
N ILE A 230 9.04 -12.78 0.97
CA ILE A 230 7.97 -11.78 0.84
C ILE A 230 7.20 -11.97 -0.48
N VAL A 231 7.90 -12.27 -1.58
CA VAL A 231 7.28 -12.49 -2.90
C VAL A 231 6.44 -13.75 -2.90
N ALA A 232 6.97 -14.84 -2.35
CA ALA A 232 6.25 -16.11 -2.27
C ALA A 232 4.89 -15.94 -1.56
N TRP A 233 4.87 -15.28 -0.40
CA TRP A 233 3.63 -15.03 0.33
C TRP A 233 2.70 -14.03 -0.35
N PHE A 234 3.27 -13.01 -1.00
CA PHE A 234 2.50 -12.01 -1.71
C PHE A 234 1.76 -12.59 -2.91
N ASP A 235 2.46 -13.37 -3.75
CA ASP A 235 1.88 -14.01 -4.93
C ASP A 235 0.79 -15.01 -4.53
N GLU A 236 1.05 -15.79 -3.46
CA GLU A 236 0.07 -16.74 -2.95
C GLU A 236 -1.20 -16.03 -2.42
N PHE A 237 -1.05 -14.96 -1.64
CA PHE A 237 -2.20 -14.17 -1.17
C PHE A 237 -3.01 -13.59 -2.33
N CYS A 238 -2.34 -13.04 -3.34
CA CYS A 238 -3.01 -12.51 -4.53
C CYS A 238 -3.73 -13.61 -5.32
N GLN A 239 -3.14 -14.80 -5.42
CA GLN A 239 -3.75 -15.96 -6.06
C GLN A 239 -4.99 -16.45 -5.31
N GLU A 240 -4.93 -16.60 -3.98
CA GLU A 240 -6.08 -16.99 -3.15
C GLU A 240 -7.24 -16.01 -3.31
N GLN A 241 -6.95 -14.70 -3.33
CA GLN A 241 -7.97 -13.67 -3.55
C GLN A 241 -8.59 -13.80 -4.95
N PHE A 242 -7.79 -13.99 -6.00
CA PHE A 242 -8.30 -14.19 -7.36
C PHE A 242 -9.17 -15.45 -7.47
N GLU A 243 -8.74 -16.58 -6.89
CA GLU A 243 -9.45 -17.86 -6.94
C GLU A 243 -10.75 -17.85 -6.14
N SER A 244 -10.82 -17.08 -5.05
CA SER A 244 -12.04 -16.92 -4.26
C SER A 244 -13.17 -16.20 -5.02
N GLY A 245 -12.85 -15.46 -6.08
CA GLY A 245 -13.81 -14.65 -6.84
C GLY A 245 -14.35 -13.45 -6.06
N SER A 246 -13.72 -13.10 -4.93
CA SER A 246 -14.15 -12.03 -4.04
C SER A 246 -13.81 -10.65 -4.61
N THR A 247 -14.71 -9.68 -4.44
CA THR A 247 -14.44 -8.27 -4.77
C THR A 247 -13.53 -7.66 -3.70
N CYS A 248 -12.38 -7.11 -4.10
CA CYS A 248 -11.42 -6.49 -3.18
C CYS A 248 -12.06 -5.37 -2.35
N ARG A 249 -11.94 -5.46 -1.01
CA ARG A 249 -12.35 -4.38 -0.10
C ARG A 249 -11.46 -3.15 -0.31
N ALA A 250 -12.07 -1.97 -0.34
CA ALA A 250 -11.32 -0.72 -0.42
C ALA A 250 -10.35 -0.58 0.77
N PRO A 251 -9.06 -0.25 0.55
CA PRO A 251 -8.04 -0.13 1.60
C PRO A 251 -8.36 0.98 2.61
N ILE A 252 -9.12 2.01 2.23
CA ILE A 252 -9.62 3.02 3.19
C ILE A 252 -11.11 3.18 2.99
N ILE A 253 -11.88 2.93 4.05
CA ILE A 253 -13.31 3.21 4.13
C ILE A 253 -13.57 4.09 5.35
N LEU A 254 -14.25 5.21 5.14
CA LEU A 254 -14.66 6.13 6.20
C LEU A 254 -16.16 6.30 6.20
N CYS A 255 -16.80 6.08 7.35
CA CYS A 255 -18.23 6.27 7.56
C CYS A 255 -18.49 7.57 8.33
N PHE A 256 -19.46 8.35 7.87
CA PHE A 256 -19.87 9.61 8.49
C PHE A 256 -21.33 9.95 8.16
N ARG A 257 -21.93 10.85 8.93
CA ARG A 257 -23.29 11.32 8.66
C ARG A 257 -23.28 12.47 7.65
N PRO A 258 -24.30 12.61 6.76
CA PRO A 258 -24.35 13.69 5.78
C PRO A 258 -24.22 15.10 6.37
N GLU A 259 -24.73 15.31 7.59
CA GLU A 259 -24.64 16.60 8.29
C GLU A 259 -23.24 16.92 8.84
N ASP A 260 -22.32 15.95 8.92
CA ASP A 260 -20.97 16.14 9.44
C ASP A 260 -20.03 16.72 8.38
N THR A 261 -20.29 17.99 8.05
CA THR A 261 -19.50 18.75 7.07
C THR A 261 -18.03 18.90 7.47
N ALA A 262 -17.73 18.97 8.77
CA ALA A 262 -16.35 19.10 9.26
C ALA A 262 -15.55 17.82 9.04
N PHE A 263 -16.17 16.66 9.21
CA PHE A 263 -15.58 15.36 8.88
C PHE A 263 -15.28 15.26 7.39
N PHE A 264 -16.26 15.58 6.54
CA PHE A 264 -16.09 15.54 5.08
C PHE A 264 -14.97 16.46 4.60
N LEU A 265 -14.89 17.69 5.12
CA LEU A 265 -13.82 18.63 4.77
C LEU A 265 -12.43 18.12 5.17
N GLN A 266 -12.30 17.34 6.24
CA GLN A 266 -11.03 16.70 6.60
C GLN A 266 -10.62 15.62 5.60
N ILE A 267 -11.57 14.84 5.07
CA ILE A 267 -11.30 13.89 3.98
C ILE A 267 -10.76 14.66 2.76
N VAL A 268 -11.48 15.69 2.32
CA VAL A 268 -11.09 16.51 1.16
C VAL A 268 -9.72 17.14 1.35
N ALA A 269 -9.39 17.61 2.56
CA ALA A 269 -8.08 18.17 2.87
C ALA A 269 -6.95 17.12 2.84
N ALA A 270 -7.25 15.85 3.08
CA ALA A 270 -6.28 14.76 3.06
C ALA A 270 -5.99 14.24 1.64
N LEU A 271 -6.97 14.27 0.73
CA LEU A 271 -6.84 13.73 -0.64
C LEU A 271 -5.59 14.18 -1.39
N PRO A 272 -5.20 15.48 -1.42
CA PRO A 272 -3.98 15.89 -2.11
C PRO A 272 -2.72 15.21 -1.58
N GLY A 273 -2.68 14.92 -0.27
CA GLY A 273 -1.57 14.20 0.35
C GLY A 273 -1.54 12.72 -0.04
N LEU A 274 -2.71 12.07 -0.05
CA LEU A 274 -2.85 10.68 -0.48
C LEU A 274 -2.42 10.53 -1.95
N VAL A 275 -2.97 11.34 -2.85
CA VAL A 275 -2.67 11.31 -4.30
C VAL A 275 -1.17 11.54 -4.56
N ARG A 276 -0.56 12.53 -3.92
CA ARG A 276 0.89 12.78 -4.07
C ARG A 276 1.76 11.62 -3.55
N THR A 277 1.28 10.91 -2.54
CA THR A 277 1.96 9.71 -2.03
C THR A 277 1.90 8.60 -3.08
N VAL A 278 0.72 8.35 -3.64
CA VAL A 278 0.54 7.36 -4.72
C VAL A 278 1.40 7.71 -5.93
N ALA A 279 1.38 8.95 -6.40
CA ALA A 279 2.21 9.39 -7.51
C ALA A 279 3.71 9.13 -7.27
N GLY A 280 4.20 9.40 -6.05
CA GLY A 280 5.59 9.10 -5.69
C GLY A 280 5.91 7.60 -5.63
N LEU A 281 4.96 6.77 -5.19
CA LEU A 281 5.10 5.32 -5.24
C LEU A 281 5.07 4.80 -6.68
N SER A 282 4.22 5.34 -7.55
CA SER A 282 4.16 5.02 -8.99
C SER A 282 5.47 5.37 -9.70
N GLU A 283 6.08 6.50 -9.35
CA GLU A 283 7.43 6.84 -9.83
C GLU A 283 8.47 5.80 -9.40
N TRP A 284 8.39 5.31 -8.16
CA TRP A 284 9.28 4.26 -7.68
C TRP A 284 9.08 2.92 -8.38
N THR A 285 7.84 2.49 -8.60
CA THR A 285 7.52 1.27 -9.37
C THR A 285 8.15 1.32 -10.76
N ARG A 286 7.97 2.44 -11.48
CA ARG A 286 8.59 2.64 -12.80
C ARG A 286 10.11 2.69 -12.73
N PHE A 287 10.66 3.40 -11.75
CA PHE A 287 12.10 3.53 -11.59
C PHE A 287 12.76 2.18 -11.27
N SER A 288 12.18 1.37 -10.38
CA SER A 288 12.70 0.03 -10.07
C SER A 288 12.63 -0.89 -11.28
N LEU A 289 11.58 -0.80 -12.10
CA LEU A 289 11.45 -1.56 -13.34
C LEU A 289 12.48 -1.12 -14.40
N GLU A 290 12.74 0.19 -14.54
CA GLU A 290 13.83 0.70 -15.39
C GLU A 290 15.18 0.12 -14.95
N LEU A 291 15.44 0.10 -13.65
CA LEU A 291 16.68 -0.44 -13.09
C LEU A 291 16.79 -1.96 -13.31
N GLU A 292 15.72 -2.71 -13.06
CA GLU A 292 15.65 -4.16 -13.29
C GLU A 292 15.91 -4.49 -14.76
N ASN A 293 15.24 -3.82 -15.71
CA ASN A 293 15.42 -4.06 -17.14
C ASN A 293 16.82 -3.68 -17.64
N ALA A 294 17.46 -2.70 -17.02
CA ALA A 294 18.84 -2.34 -17.32
C ALA A 294 19.86 -3.32 -16.74
N SER A 295 19.47 -4.08 -15.72
CA SER A 295 20.29 -5.13 -15.14
C SER A 295 20.20 -6.41 -15.97
N ASN A 296 21.36 -6.98 -16.29
CA ASN A 296 21.43 -8.17 -17.14
C ASN A 296 21.23 -9.45 -16.32
N TYR A 297 20.07 -9.57 -15.67
CA TYR A 297 19.63 -10.79 -14.98
C TYR A 297 19.14 -11.81 -16.02
N GLY A 298 20.00 -12.23 -16.95
CA GLY A 298 19.61 -13.20 -17.99
C GLY A 298 19.05 -14.47 -17.35
N ASN A 299 17.90 -14.96 -17.88
CA ASN A 299 17.17 -16.18 -17.50
C ASN A 299 17.86 -17.03 -16.43
N ARG A 300 17.56 -16.74 -15.16
CA ARG A 300 17.92 -17.58 -14.01
C ARG A 300 16.67 -17.94 -13.26
#